data_AF-A0A6A6UMY7-F1
#
_entry.id   AF-A0A6A6UMY7-F1
#
_cell.length_a   1.000
_cell.length_b   1.000
_cell.length_c   1.000
_cell.angle_alpha   90.00
_cell.angle_beta   90.00
_cell.angle_gamma   90.00
#
_symmetry.space_group_name_H-M   'P 1'
#
loop_
_entity.id
_entity.type
_entity.pdbx_description
1 polymer ?
#
loop_
_entity_poly.entity_id
_entity_poly.type
_entity_poly.pdbx_seq_one_letter_code
_entity_poly.pdbx_strand_id
1 'polypeptide(L)'
;MFDRHFILQLSKILRPVRKLTFSPTTFTTYCSLQPGLKLSQMNESTTSPVVVYHCLCTQLLLATAKPLDSNMRRGREGLDKAYIVPLTPLKDLQRSHQNLPSDQEQDNGTSTSPADGAVLLNTLVDKKPIVVRRSDGFEPRYQRRCTRCDLVIGYHLDNTQTNPGSQAGRDDKTVFILPDALNTTEEMANPSTNSD
;
A
#
# COMPACT_ATOMS: atom_id res chain seq x y z
N MET A 1 -36.47 -42.30 10.35
CA MET A 1 -35.40 -43.13 10.95
C MET A 1 -34.11 -42.34 10.78
N PHE A 2 -33.82 -41.45 11.73
CA PHE A 2 -32.66 -40.56 11.71
C PHE A 2 -31.80 -40.88 12.91
N ASP A 3 -30.56 -41.27 12.61
CA ASP A 3 -29.58 -41.80 13.55
C ASP A 3 -29.11 -40.71 14.52
N ARG A 4 -29.01 -41.08 15.80
CA ARG A 4 -28.96 -40.19 16.96
C ARG A 4 -27.61 -40.29 17.69
N HIS A 5 -26.53 -40.60 16.97
CA HIS A 5 -25.28 -41.02 17.60
C HIS A 5 -24.01 -40.32 17.09
N PHE A 6 -24.02 -38.98 16.99
CA PHE A 6 -22.78 -38.20 16.83
C PHE A 6 -22.79 -36.89 17.63
N ILE A 7 -23.10 -37.02 18.92
CA ILE A 7 -22.83 -35.99 19.94
C ILE A 7 -21.85 -36.60 20.93
N LEU A 8 -20.80 -35.83 21.26
CA LEU A 8 -19.70 -36.08 22.21
C LEU A 8 -18.48 -36.83 21.64
N GLN A 9 -17.43 -36.09 21.31
CA GLN A 9 -16.06 -36.26 21.84
C GLN A 9 -15.15 -35.16 21.24
N LEU A 10 -14.12 -34.75 22.00
CA LEU A 10 -13.05 -33.79 21.66
C LEU A 10 -13.23 -32.30 22.03
N SER A 11 -13.77 -32.02 23.21
CA SER A 11 -13.29 -30.89 24.02
C SER A 11 -12.06 -31.34 24.81
N LYS A 12 -10.82 -30.97 24.41
CA LYS A 12 -9.59 -31.04 25.26
C LYS A 12 -8.29 -30.63 24.54
N ILE A 13 -8.18 -29.41 24.00
CA ILE A 13 -6.85 -28.77 23.85
C ILE A 13 -6.99 -27.25 24.07
N LEU A 14 -7.16 -26.85 25.33
CA LEU A 14 -6.92 -25.47 25.76
C LEU A 14 -5.62 -25.45 26.55
N ARG A 15 -4.60 -24.79 26.01
CA ARG A 15 -3.33 -24.53 26.70
C ARG A 15 -3.52 -23.34 27.65
N PRO A 16 -2.98 -23.38 28.88
CA PRO A 16 -3.09 -22.27 29.81
C PRO A 16 -2.28 -21.06 29.33
N VAL A 17 -2.94 -19.90 29.31
CA VAL A 17 -2.35 -18.58 29.11
C VAL A 17 -1.45 -18.26 30.30
N ARG A 18 -0.14 -18.13 30.08
CA ARG A 18 0.79 -17.59 31.07
C ARG A 18 0.51 -16.08 31.20
N LYS A 19 0.08 -15.67 32.39
CA LYS A 19 0.05 -14.27 32.82
C LYS A 19 1.48 -13.75 32.87
N LEU A 20 1.83 -12.83 31.97
CA LEU A 20 3.04 -12.02 32.11
C LEU A 20 2.67 -10.81 32.96
N THR A 21 3.10 -10.82 34.22
CA THR A 21 3.08 -9.67 35.11
C THR A 21 4.28 -8.79 34.75
N PHE A 22 4.04 -7.61 34.19
CA PHE A 22 5.07 -6.60 33.95
C PHE A 22 5.25 -5.78 35.23
N SER A 23 6.45 -5.82 35.80
CA SER A 23 6.88 -4.97 36.92
C SER A 23 7.22 -3.57 36.40
N PRO A 24 6.88 -2.48 37.13
CA PRO A 24 7.30 -1.15 36.76
C PRO A 24 8.72 -0.91 37.28
N THR A 25 9.70 -0.87 36.39
CA THR A 25 11.02 -0.35 36.72
C THR A 25 11.25 0.95 35.97
N THR A 26 11.19 2.02 36.76
CA THR A 26 11.71 3.36 36.51
C THR A 26 13.08 3.33 35.84
N PHE A 27 13.23 4.06 34.73
CA PHE A 27 14.53 4.61 34.32
C PHE A 27 14.33 6.01 33.74
N THR A 28 14.16 6.98 34.63
CA THR A 28 14.56 8.36 34.38
C THR A 28 16.04 8.44 34.71
N THR A 29 16.90 8.84 33.77
CA THR A 29 18.14 9.60 34.05
C THR A 29 18.85 9.98 32.73
N TYR A 30 18.82 11.28 32.46
CA TYR A 30 19.88 12.14 31.91
C TYR A 30 20.64 11.68 30.66
N CYS A 31 20.31 12.27 29.51
CA CYS A 31 21.33 12.57 28.50
C CYS A 31 21.85 13.99 28.76
N SER A 32 22.90 14.05 29.59
CA SER A 32 23.67 15.26 29.86
C SER A 32 24.33 15.75 28.57
N LEU A 33 24.20 17.05 28.34
CA LEU A 33 24.93 17.82 27.33
C LEU A 33 26.44 17.50 27.36
N GLN A 34 27.01 17.25 26.19
CA GLN A 34 28.42 17.50 25.92
C GLN A 34 28.54 18.84 25.20
N PRO A 35 29.23 19.85 25.77
CA PRO A 35 29.59 21.05 25.03
C PRO A 35 30.83 20.77 24.19
N GLY A 36 30.76 21.00 22.87
CA GLY A 36 31.98 21.21 22.09
C GLY A 36 32.17 20.45 20.78
N LEU A 37 31.14 19.89 20.15
CA LEU A 37 31.25 19.49 18.74
C LEU A 37 30.85 20.66 17.84
N LYS A 38 31.86 21.26 17.21
CA LYS A 38 31.72 22.30 16.20
C LYS A 38 30.74 21.85 15.12
N LEU A 39 29.69 22.64 14.92
CA LEU A 39 28.77 22.57 13.79
C LEU A 39 29.54 22.99 12.53
N SER A 40 30.31 22.08 11.94
CA SER A 40 30.85 22.25 10.60
C SER A 40 30.14 21.28 9.67
N GLN A 41 29.19 21.82 8.91
CA GLN A 41 28.82 21.38 7.56
C GLN A 41 28.62 19.87 7.40
N MET A 42 27.50 19.35 7.92
CA MET A 42 26.86 18.22 7.27
C MET A 42 25.92 18.81 6.22
N ASN A 43 26.29 18.60 4.96
CA ASN A 43 25.48 18.89 3.79
C ASN A 43 24.09 18.29 4.02
N GLU A 44 23.07 19.13 4.02
CA GLU A 44 21.67 18.73 4.11
C GLU A 44 21.34 17.93 2.85
N SER A 45 21.57 16.61 2.93
CA SER A 45 21.04 15.64 1.97
C SER A 45 19.54 15.79 2.03
N THR A 46 18.98 16.55 1.08
CA THR A 46 17.56 16.81 0.91
C THR A 46 16.87 15.48 0.71
N THR A 47 16.48 14.86 1.82
CA THR A 47 15.79 13.57 1.82
C THR A 47 14.37 13.89 1.38
N SER A 48 13.97 13.38 0.21
CA SER A 48 12.59 13.54 -0.24
C SER A 48 11.65 12.94 0.82
N PRO A 49 10.60 13.67 1.23
CA PRO A 49 9.69 13.18 2.25
C PRO A 49 8.95 11.95 1.72
N VAL A 50 8.94 10.87 2.51
CA VAL A 50 8.09 9.70 2.25
C VAL A 50 6.76 9.93 2.93
N VAL A 51 5.68 9.95 2.14
CA VAL A 51 4.30 10.05 2.64
C VAL A 51 3.74 8.64 2.75
N VAL A 52 3.16 8.32 3.90
CA VAL A 52 2.61 7.00 4.22
C VAL A 52 1.12 7.09 4.48
N TYR A 53 0.40 6.12 3.92
CA TYR A 53 -1.05 6.08 3.94
C TYR A 53 -1.56 4.79 4.57
N HIS A 54 -2.65 4.93 5.30
CA HIS A 54 -3.24 3.90 6.11
C HIS A 54 -4.67 3.65 5.68
N CYS A 55 -5.09 2.39 5.82
CA CYS A 55 -6.49 2.03 5.79
C CYS A 55 -7.24 2.69 6.95
N LEU A 56 -8.57 2.81 6.83
CA LEU A 56 -9.47 3.15 7.93
C LEU A 56 -9.34 2.21 9.13
N CYS A 57 -8.88 0.97 8.92
CA CYS A 57 -8.57 0.04 10.01
C CYS A 57 -7.19 0.27 10.65
N THR A 58 -6.46 1.33 10.31
CA THR A 58 -5.08 1.66 10.76
C THR A 58 -3.97 0.78 10.20
N GLN A 59 -4.23 -0.06 9.20
CA GLN A 59 -3.19 -0.83 8.51
C GLN A 59 -2.40 0.08 7.56
N LEU A 60 -1.07 0.09 7.60
CA LEU A 60 -0.24 0.77 6.60
C LEU A 60 -0.38 0.09 5.23
N LEU A 61 -0.79 0.84 4.20
CA LEU A 61 -1.14 0.30 2.88
C LEU A 61 -0.30 0.83 1.71
N LEU A 62 0.19 2.07 1.78
CA LEU A 62 0.84 2.72 0.65
C LEU A 62 1.93 3.68 1.16
N ALA A 63 3.07 3.65 0.49
CA ALA A 63 4.16 4.61 0.70
C ALA A 63 4.51 5.26 -0.64
N THR A 64 4.64 6.59 -0.66
CA THR A 64 4.89 7.38 -1.86
C THR A 64 5.90 8.49 -1.58
N ALA A 65 6.60 8.98 -2.61
CA ALA A 65 7.48 10.15 -2.48
C ALA A 65 6.72 11.50 -2.62
N LYS A 66 5.46 11.47 -3.07
CA LYS A 66 4.61 12.66 -3.29
C LYS A 66 3.20 12.42 -2.73
N PRO A 67 2.51 13.45 -2.22
CA PRO A 67 1.13 13.33 -1.75
C PRO A 67 0.17 12.76 -2.82
N LEU A 68 -0.87 12.06 -2.39
CA LEU A 68 -1.81 11.39 -3.30
C LEU A 68 -2.53 12.42 -4.20
N ASP A 69 -2.85 13.60 -3.66
CA ASP A 69 -3.47 14.71 -4.40
C ASP A 69 -2.60 15.33 -5.49
N SER A 70 -1.29 15.11 -5.45
CA SER A 70 -0.40 15.54 -6.54
C SER A 70 -0.50 14.66 -7.79
N ASN A 71 -1.14 13.48 -7.67
CA ASN A 71 -1.29 12.55 -8.78
C ASN A 71 -2.42 12.98 -9.71
N MET A 72 -2.29 12.60 -10.98
CA MET A 72 -3.38 12.75 -11.94
C MET A 72 -4.61 11.98 -11.46
N ARG A 73 -5.77 12.60 -11.56
CA ARG A 73 -7.06 11.94 -11.30
C ARG A 73 -7.65 11.44 -12.60
N ARG A 74 -8.39 10.34 -12.49
CA ARG A 74 -9.17 9.80 -13.59
C ARG A 74 -10.19 10.84 -14.06
N GLY A 75 -10.25 11.05 -15.38
CA GLY A 75 -11.08 12.08 -16.01
C GLY A 75 -12.59 11.86 -15.85
N ARG A 76 -13.39 12.81 -16.33
CA ARG A 76 -14.86 12.89 -16.11
C ARG A 76 -15.65 11.64 -16.49
N GLU A 77 -15.12 10.83 -17.41
CA GLU A 77 -15.77 9.59 -17.81
C GLU A 77 -15.65 8.52 -16.70
N GLY A 78 -14.61 8.60 -15.85
CA GLY A 78 -14.46 7.83 -14.62
C GLY A 78 -15.25 8.44 -13.46
N LEU A 79 -16.39 7.84 -13.11
CA LEU A 79 -17.24 8.32 -12.01
C LEU A 79 -16.55 8.26 -10.62
N ASP A 80 -15.46 7.50 -10.51
CA ASP A 80 -14.73 7.25 -9.26
C ASP A 80 -13.66 8.29 -8.92
N LYS A 81 -13.27 9.16 -9.86
CA LYS A 81 -12.22 10.19 -9.65
C LYS A 81 -10.92 9.64 -9.03
N ALA A 82 -10.62 8.37 -9.29
CA ALA A 82 -9.50 7.66 -8.69
C ALA A 82 -8.16 8.33 -9.03
N TYR A 83 -7.23 8.32 -8.08
CA TYR A 83 -5.86 8.77 -8.31
C TYR A 83 -5.10 7.72 -9.11
N ILE A 84 -4.38 8.17 -10.13
CA ILE A 84 -3.58 7.32 -11.00
C ILE A 84 -2.17 7.30 -10.44
N VAL A 85 -1.81 6.19 -9.79
CA VAL A 85 -0.56 6.08 -9.05
C VAL A 85 0.35 5.05 -9.75
N PRO A 86 1.50 5.47 -10.29
CA PRO A 86 2.49 4.54 -10.83
C PRO A 86 3.12 3.74 -9.69
N LEU A 87 3.29 2.44 -9.90
CA LEU A 87 3.93 1.56 -8.94
C LEU A 87 5.40 1.36 -9.30
N THR A 88 6.26 1.39 -8.29
CA THR A 88 7.66 1.00 -8.47
C THR A 88 7.70 -0.51 -8.77
N PRO A 89 8.28 -0.95 -9.90
CA PRO A 89 8.40 -2.36 -10.19
C PRO A 89 9.21 -3.07 -9.10
N LEU A 90 8.75 -4.23 -8.63
CA LEU A 90 9.45 -4.98 -7.58
C LEU A 90 10.91 -5.29 -7.96
N LYS A 91 11.18 -5.51 -9.26
CA LYS A 91 12.54 -5.76 -9.80
C LYS A 91 13.52 -4.62 -9.53
N ASP A 92 13.01 -3.39 -9.40
CA ASP A 92 13.85 -2.21 -9.19
C ASP A 92 14.14 -1.96 -7.70
N LEU A 93 13.27 -2.43 -6.80
CA LEU A 93 13.53 -2.42 -5.35
C LEU A 93 14.66 -3.39 -4.96
N GLN A 94 14.86 -4.46 -5.73
CA GLN A 94 15.89 -5.47 -5.46
C GLN A 94 17.28 -5.08 -5.98
N ARG A 95 17.35 -4.20 -7.00
CA ARG A 95 18.61 -3.79 -7.64
C ARG A 95 19.48 -2.85 -6.79
N SER A 96 18.94 -2.21 -5.77
CA SER A 96 19.73 -1.36 -4.85
C SER A 96 20.68 -2.14 -3.92
N HIS A 97 20.52 -3.47 -3.82
CA HIS A 97 21.31 -4.31 -2.92
C HIS A 97 22.26 -5.29 -3.60
N GLN A 98 22.29 -5.38 -4.93
CA GLN A 98 23.17 -6.33 -5.63
C GLN A 98 23.86 -5.68 -6.84
N ASN A 99 25.18 -5.44 -6.69
CA ASN A 99 26.09 -5.19 -7.80
C ASN A 99 26.24 -6.49 -8.62
N LEU A 100 25.26 -6.84 -9.46
CA LEU A 100 25.41 -7.90 -10.46
C LEU A 100 25.16 -7.32 -11.86
N PRO A 101 26.03 -7.58 -12.85
CA PRO A 101 25.81 -7.16 -14.22
C PRO A 101 24.64 -7.98 -14.78
N SER A 102 23.56 -7.30 -15.19
CA SER A 102 22.39 -7.95 -15.80
C SER A 102 22.48 -7.76 -17.30
N ASP A 103 22.55 -8.88 -18.03
CA ASP A 103 22.45 -8.92 -19.48
C ASP A 103 21.10 -8.33 -19.95
N GLN A 104 21.15 -7.65 -21.08
CA GLN A 104 20.08 -6.79 -21.60
C GLN A 104 18.89 -7.61 -22.10
N GLU A 105 17.84 -7.73 -21.29
CA GLU A 105 16.47 -7.87 -21.79
C GLU A 105 15.84 -6.48 -21.88
N GLN A 106 15.75 -5.99 -23.12
CA GLN A 106 15.24 -4.69 -23.51
C GLN A 106 13.71 -4.69 -23.41
N ASP A 107 13.20 -4.70 -22.18
CA ASP A 107 11.80 -4.38 -21.88
C ASP A 107 11.63 -2.86 -22.07
N ASN A 108 11.04 -2.46 -23.21
CA ASN A 108 10.66 -1.07 -23.52
C ASN A 108 9.47 -0.61 -22.65
N GLY A 109 9.52 -0.93 -21.35
CA GLY A 109 8.60 -0.42 -20.35
C GLY A 109 9.12 0.92 -19.87
N THR A 110 8.31 1.96 -20.06
CA THR A 110 8.52 3.31 -19.51
C THR A 110 9.14 3.22 -18.12
N SER A 111 10.42 3.55 -18.05
CA SER A 111 11.19 3.61 -16.82
C SER A 111 10.66 4.77 -15.98
N THR A 112 9.62 4.49 -15.20
CA THR A 112 9.29 5.37 -14.07
C THR A 112 10.54 5.38 -13.22
N SER A 113 11.21 6.53 -13.11
CA SER A 113 12.38 6.66 -12.27
C SER A 113 11.99 6.15 -10.86
N PRO A 114 12.83 5.34 -10.19
CA PRO A 114 12.48 4.74 -8.91
C PRO A 114 12.09 5.78 -7.83
N ALA A 115 12.44 7.05 -8.07
CA ALA A 115 12.15 8.19 -7.21
C ALA A 115 10.66 8.59 -7.15
N ASP A 116 9.85 8.26 -8.16
CA ASP A 116 8.47 8.78 -8.28
C ASP A 116 7.38 7.71 -8.11
N GLY A 117 7.75 6.43 -8.07
CA GLY A 117 6.80 5.33 -7.92
C GLY A 117 6.34 5.10 -6.48
N ALA A 118 5.16 4.51 -6.34
CA ALA A 118 4.60 4.11 -5.05
C ALA A 118 4.83 2.63 -4.73
N VAL A 119 4.84 2.31 -3.44
CA VAL A 119 4.94 0.94 -2.92
C VAL A 119 3.68 0.60 -2.14
N LEU A 120 3.05 -0.51 -2.50
CA LEU A 120 1.87 -1.04 -1.79
C LEU A 120 2.29 -2.08 -0.75
N LEU A 121 1.72 -2.00 0.44
CA LEU A 121 1.97 -2.88 1.58
C LEU A 121 0.65 -3.46 2.10
N ASN A 122 0.64 -4.69 2.61
CA ASN A 122 -0.54 -5.27 3.28
C ASN A 122 -1.85 -5.16 2.48
N THR A 123 -1.74 -5.31 1.16
CA THR A 123 -2.88 -5.31 0.24
C THR A 123 -2.93 -6.59 -0.55
N LEU A 124 -4.13 -7.04 -0.89
CA LEU A 124 -4.36 -8.11 -1.87
C LEU A 124 -5.03 -7.55 -3.12
N VAL A 125 -4.90 -8.27 -4.23
CA VAL A 125 -5.64 -7.99 -5.46
C VAL A 125 -6.52 -9.19 -5.77
N ASP A 126 -7.77 -8.93 -6.12
CA ASP A 126 -8.70 -9.97 -6.55
C ASP A 126 -8.20 -10.64 -7.85
N LYS A 127 -8.27 -11.97 -7.92
CA LYS A 127 -7.83 -12.74 -9.11
C LYS A 127 -8.76 -12.55 -10.30
N LYS A 128 -10.06 -12.36 -10.04
CA LYS A 128 -11.09 -12.19 -11.05
C LYS A 128 -11.47 -10.71 -11.13
N PRO A 129 -11.50 -10.11 -12.33
CA PRO A 129 -11.94 -8.73 -12.46
C PRO A 129 -13.47 -8.62 -12.29
N ILE A 130 -13.91 -7.49 -11.75
CA ILE A 130 -15.29 -7.03 -11.88
C ILE A 130 -15.41 -6.25 -13.19
N VAL A 131 -16.52 -6.40 -13.92
CA VAL A 131 -16.74 -5.63 -15.15
C VAL A 131 -17.65 -4.46 -14.82
N VAL A 132 -17.13 -3.25 -14.95
CA VAL A 132 -17.89 -2.01 -14.80
C VAL A 132 -18.41 -1.57 -16.16
N ARG A 133 -19.71 -1.31 -16.25
CA ARG A 133 -20.31 -0.75 -17.46
C ARG A 133 -20.18 0.77 -17.44
N ARG A 134 -19.68 1.33 -18.53
CA ARG A 134 -19.51 2.76 -18.76
C ARG A 134 -20.27 3.18 -20.02
N SER A 135 -20.32 4.48 -20.29
CA SER A 135 -20.92 5.02 -21.52
C SER A 135 -20.16 4.63 -22.79
N ASP A 136 -18.85 4.45 -22.68
CA ASP A 136 -17.89 4.11 -23.73
C ASP A 136 -17.67 2.59 -23.89
N GLY A 137 -18.19 1.77 -22.96
CA GLY A 137 -18.08 0.32 -23.06
C GLY A 137 -17.98 -0.40 -21.71
N PHE A 138 -17.16 -1.43 -21.67
CA PHE A 138 -16.93 -2.26 -20.49
C PHE A 138 -15.51 -2.13 -19.99
N GLU A 139 -15.36 -2.03 -18.67
CA GLU A 139 -14.08 -1.85 -18.01
C GLU A 139 -13.85 -2.94 -16.96
N PRO A 140 -13.01 -3.93 -17.27
CA PRO A 140 -12.57 -4.92 -16.29
C PRO A 140 -11.65 -4.27 -15.25
N ARG A 141 -11.98 -4.44 -13.96
CA ARG A 141 -11.24 -3.92 -12.82
C ARG A 141 -10.88 -5.02 -11.84
N TYR A 142 -9.61 -5.16 -11.53
CA TYR A 142 -9.12 -6.07 -10.49
C TYR A 142 -9.05 -5.30 -9.17
N GLN A 143 -9.96 -5.56 -8.22
CA GLN A 143 -10.04 -4.79 -6.99
C GLN A 143 -8.82 -5.00 -6.10
N ARG A 144 -8.29 -3.90 -5.55
CA ARG A 144 -7.22 -3.87 -4.55
C ARG A 144 -7.86 -3.69 -3.16
N ARG A 145 -7.52 -4.55 -2.20
CA ARG A 145 -8.10 -4.52 -0.85
C ARG A 145 -7.05 -4.50 0.24
N CYS A 146 -7.39 -3.97 1.40
CA CYS A 146 -6.65 -4.16 2.63
C CYS A 146 -6.67 -5.64 3.07
N THR A 147 -5.54 -6.23 3.44
CA THR A 147 -5.49 -7.63 3.94
C THR A 147 -6.06 -7.82 5.34
N ARG A 148 -6.27 -6.74 6.10
CA ARG A 148 -6.79 -6.79 7.48
C ARG A 148 -8.31 -6.75 7.55
N CYS A 149 -8.95 -5.89 6.75
CA CYS A 149 -10.41 -5.65 6.83
C CYS A 149 -11.14 -5.79 5.48
N ASP A 150 -10.45 -6.21 4.42
CA ASP A 150 -10.98 -6.41 3.07
C ASP A 150 -11.61 -5.16 2.40
N LEU A 151 -11.41 -3.97 3.01
CA LEU A 151 -11.83 -2.69 2.43
C LEU A 151 -11.20 -2.51 1.05
N VAL A 152 -12.02 -2.23 0.04
CA VAL A 152 -11.58 -1.89 -1.31
C VAL A 152 -10.94 -0.51 -1.27
N ILE A 153 -9.66 -0.43 -1.59
CA ILE A 153 -8.89 0.82 -1.59
C ILE A 153 -8.66 1.38 -2.99
N GLY A 154 -8.90 0.57 -4.02
CA GLY A 154 -8.49 0.86 -5.37
C GLY A 154 -8.69 -0.32 -6.30
N TYR A 155 -8.13 -0.23 -7.49
CA TYR A 155 -8.18 -1.29 -8.49
C TYR A 155 -7.03 -1.17 -9.50
N HIS A 156 -6.81 -2.24 -10.26
CA HIS A 156 -5.99 -2.26 -11.46
C HIS A 156 -6.90 -2.43 -12.68
N LEU A 157 -6.52 -1.85 -13.81
CA LEU A 157 -7.18 -2.07 -15.09
C LEU A 157 -6.62 -3.32 -15.79
N ASP A 158 -7.34 -3.77 -16.81
CA ASP A 158 -6.79 -4.74 -17.75
C ASP A 158 -5.73 -4.07 -18.65
N ASN A 159 -4.67 -4.80 -18.94
CA ASN A 159 -3.53 -4.37 -19.72
C ASN A 159 -3.93 -4.00 -21.16
N THR A 160 -4.99 -4.59 -21.69
CA THR A 160 -5.55 -4.21 -23.01
C THR A 160 -6.08 -2.78 -23.03
N GLN A 161 -6.45 -2.21 -21.87
CA GLN A 161 -6.93 -0.84 -21.77
C GLN A 161 -5.78 0.18 -21.63
N THR A 162 -4.72 -0.17 -20.90
CA THR A 162 -3.56 0.72 -20.75
C THR A 162 -2.65 0.66 -21.98
N ASN A 163 -2.50 -0.53 -22.58
CA ASN A 163 -1.54 -0.80 -23.65
C ASN A 163 -2.24 -1.54 -24.80
N PRO A 164 -2.84 -0.81 -25.77
CA PRO A 164 -3.57 -1.43 -26.88
C PRO A 164 -2.63 -2.38 -27.67
N GLY A 165 -3.09 -3.62 -27.90
CA GLY A 165 -2.29 -4.68 -28.53
C GLY A 165 -1.56 -5.60 -27.54
N SER A 166 -1.64 -5.33 -26.24
CA SER A 166 -1.12 -6.23 -25.20
C SER A 166 -2.06 -7.41 -24.94
N GLN A 167 -1.52 -8.47 -24.33
CA GLN A 167 -2.32 -9.61 -23.87
C GLN A 167 -3.28 -9.19 -22.75
N ALA A 168 -4.46 -9.81 -22.72
CA ALA A 168 -5.44 -9.64 -21.65
C ALA A 168 -4.86 -10.08 -20.30
N GLY A 169 -5.25 -9.40 -19.23
CA GLY A 169 -4.72 -9.61 -17.90
C GLY A 169 -4.51 -8.30 -17.16
N ARG A 170 -4.19 -8.38 -15.87
CA ARG A 170 -4.05 -7.21 -15.01
C ARG A 170 -2.81 -6.38 -15.36
N ASP A 171 -2.96 -5.06 -15.41
CA ASP A 171 -1.84 -4.12 -15.46
C ASP A 171 -1.28 -3.87 -14.05
N ASP A 172 -0.10 -4.42 -13.77
CA ASP A 172 0.59 -4.31 -12.48
C ASP A 172 1.45 -3.04 -12.35
N LYS A 173 1.55 -2.21 -13.39
CA LYS A 173 2.40 -1.01 -13.38
C LYS A 173 1.71 0.20 -12.73
N THR A 174 0.38 0.22 -12.75
CA THR A 174 -0.42 1.35 -12.27
C THR A 174 -1.52 0.86 -11.35
N VAL A 175 -1.74 1.56 -10.24
CA VAL A 175 -2.90 1.36 -9.38
C VAL A 175 -3.78 2.61 -9.40
N PHE A 176 -5.09 2.40 -9.43
CA PHE A 176 -6.10 3.44 -9.32
C PHE A 176 -6.61 3.45 -7.89
N ILE A 177 -6.22 4.44 -7.10
CA ILE A 177 -6.60 4.56 -5.68
C ILE A 177 -7.91 5.34 -5.58
N LEU A 178 -8.89 4.79 -4.89
CA LEU A 178 -10.17 5.46 -4.67
C LEU A 178 -9.97 6.65 -3.71
N PRO A 179 -10.66 7.79 -3.95
CA PRO A 179 -10.71 8.88 -2.99
C PRO A 179 -11.21 8.38 -1.63
N ASP A 180 -10.70 8.99 -0.56
CA ASP A 180 -11.13 8.77 0.83
C ASP A 180 -10.97 7.33 1.36
N ALA A 181 -10.37 6.44 0.58
CA ALA A 181 -10.12 5.05 1.00
C ALA A 181 -8.87 4.92 1.89
N LEU A 182 -8.03 5.96 1.92
CA LEU A 182 -6.76 6.02 2.62
C LEU A 182 -6.63 7.33 3.40
N ASN A 183 -6.03 7.27 4.58
CA ASN A 183 -5.70 8.43 5.41
C ASN A 183 -4.18 8.54 5.57
N THR A 184 -3.66 9.75 5.68
CA THR A 184 -2.25 9.97 6.06
C THR A 184 -2.00 9.62 7.53
N THR A 185 -0.74 9.43 7.93
CA THR A 185 -0.40 9.21 9.35
C THR A 185 -0.85 10.39 10.21
N GLU A 186 -0.67 11.60 9.68
CA GLU A 186 -1.01 12.85 10.33
C GLU A 186 -2.51 12.96 10.60
N GLU A 187 -3.35 12.61 9.61
CA GLU A 187 -4.81 12.56 9.75
C GLU A 187 -5.27 11.50 10.75
N MET A 188 -4.61 10.33 10.80
CA MET A 188 -4.95 9.32 11.80
C MET A 188 -4.54 9.73 13.21
N ALA A 189 -3.41 10.42 13.37
CA ALA A 189 -2.93 10.90 14.66
C ALA A 189 -3.79 12.06 15.18
N ASN A 190 -4.26 12.92 14.28
CA ASN A 190 -5.03 14.11 14.59
C ASN A 190 -6.37 14.12 13.82
N PRO A 191 -7.40 13.41 14.32
CA PRO A 191 -8.70 13.27 13.63
C PRO A 191 -9.56 14.55 13.63
N SER A 192 -8.97 15.74 13.75
CA SER A 192 -9.71 17.00 13.86
C SER A 192 -10.29 17.45 12.51
N THR A 193 -11.57 17.09 12.31
CA THR A 193 -12.62 17.85 11.62
C THR A 193 -12.25 18.54 10.31
N ASN A 194 -12.02 17.78 9.25
CA ASN A 194 -12.25 18.28 7.88
C ASN A 194 -13.58 17.69 7.39
N SER A 195 -14.66 18.43 7.64
CA SER A 195 -16.00 18.15 7.11
C SER A 195 -16.62 19.50 6.74
N ASP A 196 -16.20 20.03 5.60
CA ASP A 196 -16.92 21.10 4.89
C ASP A 196 -17.54 20.51 3.61
#